data_AF-A0A7T3P4M4-F1
#
_entry.id   AF-A0A7T3P4M4-F1
#
_cell.length_a   1.000
_cell.length_b   1.000
_cell.length_c   1.000
_cell.angle_alpha   90.00
_cell.angle_beta   90.00
_cell.angle_gamma   90.00
#
_symmetry.space_group_name_H-M   'P 1'
#
loop_
_entity.id
_entity.type
_entity.pdbx_description
1 polymer ?
#
loop_
_entity_poly.entity_id
_entity_poly.type
_entity_poly.pdbx_seq_one_letter_code
_entity_poly.pdbx_strand_id
1 'polypeptide(L)'
;LNSEARVTKAAAPKLIFATWFISIALSLPWIIKREYKERQWLDHLETYCVEDVKVLGIYWHFTISMLVWIPLGVMVLTYGTIMWKLEWSARKLSARGGGQVVTKAKGRAMKITACVLLAAA
;
A
#
# COMPACT_ATOMS: atom_id res chain seq x y z
N LEU A 1 13.78 -17.32 18.36
CA LEU A 1 13.47 -16.09 17.60
C LEU A 1 14.62 -15.90 16.63
N ASN A 2 14.46 -16.30 15.36
CA ASN A 2 15.60 -16.43 14.44
C ASN A 2 16.24 -15.07 14.15
N SER A 3 17.57 -15.03 14.19
CA SER A 3 18.46 -13.87 13.95
C SER A 3 18.35 -13.24 12.55
N GLU A 4 17.54 -13.82 11.68
CA GLU A 4 17.37 -13.43 10.27
C GLU A 4 16.29 -12.36 10.06
N ALA A 5 15.46 -12.05 11.07
CA ALA A 5 14.43 -11.01 10.95
C ALA A 5 15.04 -9.61 11.19
N ARG A 6 15.39 -8.91 10.10
CA ARG A 6 16.00 -7.55 10.14
C ARG A 6 15.10 -6.49 10.79
N VAL A 7 13.79 -6.70 10.86
CA VAL A 7 12.85 -5.85 11.61
C VAL A 7 12.69 -6.39 13.02
N THR A 8 13.43 -5.80 13.96
CA THR A 8 13.33 -6.13 15.37
C THR A 8 12.06 -5.53 15.98
N LYS A 9 11.56 -6.10 17.10
CA LYS A 9 10.40 -5.58 17.84
C LYS A 9 10.56 -4.10 18.25
N ALA A 10 11.78 -3.60 18.37
CA ALA A 10 12.10 -2.21 18.68
C ALA A 10 12.08 -1.27 17.45
N ALA A 11 12.26 -1.81 16.24
CA ALA A 11 12.23 -1.04 15.00
C ALA A 11 10.80 -0.82 14.49
N ALA A 12 9.90 -1.80 14.69
CA ALA A 12 8.51 -1.72 14.26
C ALA A 12 7.75 -0.47 14.75
N PRO A 13 7.75 -0.11 16.07
CA PRO A 13 7.03 1.08 16.53
C PRO A 13 7.60 2.38 15.94
N LYS A 14 8.92 2.46 15.73
CA LYS A 14 9.57 3.62 15.11
C LYS A 14 9.12 3.80 13.66
N LEU A 15 9.03 2.70 12.91
CA LEU A 15 8.55 2.73 11.54
C LEU A 15 7.07 3.14 11.47
N ILE A 16 6.23 2.60 12.36
CA ILE A 16 4.82 3.00 12.44
C ILE A 16 4.71 4.50 12.69
N PHE A 17 5.41 5.02 13.71
CA PHE A 17 5.39 6.44 14.00
C PHE A 17 5.84 7.27 12.80
N ALA A 18 6.97 6.91 12.16
CA ALA A 18 7.43 7.60 10.96
C ALA A 18 6.39 7.58 9.82
N THR A 19 5.71 6.46 9.59
CA THR A 19 4.66 6.39 8.57
C THR A 19 3.48 7.33 8.87
N TRP A 20 3.10 7.50 10.13
CA TRP A 20 2.06 8.45 10.52
C TRP A 20 2.46 9.89 10.17
N PHE A 21 3.68 10.31 10.51
CA PHE A 21 4.16 11.66 10.19
C PHE A 21 4.23 11.89 8.68
N ILE A 22 4.69 10.90 7.92
CA ILE A 22 4.74 10.99 6.46
C ILE A 22 3.32 11.12 5.89
N SER A 23 2.36 10.33 6.37
CA SER A 23 0.96 10.41 5.93
C SER A 23 0.32 11.77 6.23
N ILE A 24 0.59 12.35 7.42
CA ILE A 24 0.13 13.69 7.78
C ILE A 24 0.78 14.73 6.85
N ALA A 25 2.10 14.64 6.65
CA ALA A 25 2.81 15.58 5.77
C ALA A 25 2.27 15.53 4.33
N LEU A 26 1.96 14.34 3.83
CA LEU A 26 1.42 14.15 2.49
C LEU A 26 -0.02 14.66 2.34
N SER A 27 -0.81 14.73 3.41
CA SER A 27 -2.19 15.24 3.36
C SER A 27 -2.27 16.77 3.50
N LEU A 28 -1.23 17.43 4.05
CA LEU A 28 -1.22 18.88 4.28
C LEU A 28 -1.49 19.74 3.03
N PRO A 29 -0.91 19.47 1.85
CA PRO A 29 -1.13 20.32 0.67
C PRO A 29 -2.60 20.38 0.27
N TRP A 30 -3.35 19.29 0.46
CA TRP A 30 -4.78 19.23 0.17
C TRP A 30 -5.60 20.09 1.13
N ILE A 31 -5.21 20.13 2.40
CA ILE A 31 -5.87 20.94 3.42
C ILE A 31 -5.62 22.44 3.16
N ILE A 32 -4.39 22.82 2.84
CA ILE A 32 -3.99 24.23 2.71
C ILE A 32 -4.46 24.83 1.38
N LYS A 33 -4.50 24.03 0.30
CA LYS A 33 -4.87 24.49 -1.05
C LYS A 33 -6.35 24.34 -1.39
N ARG A 34 -7.17 24.01 -0.40
CA ARG A 34 -8.63 23.97 -0.51
C ARG A 34 -9.22 25.21 0.12
N GLU A 35 -9.85 26.05 -0.69
CA GLU A 35 -10.45 27.30 -0.25
C GLU A 35 -11.97 27.17 -0.18
N TYR A 36 -12.55 27.68 0.90
CA TYR A 36 -13.98 27.86 1.01
C TYR A 36 -14.40 29.13 0.25
N LYS A 37 -15.41 29.02 -0.60
CA LYS A 37 -15.98 30.13 -1.37
C LYS A 37 -17.50 30.16 -1.20
N GLU A 38 -18.03 31.36 -1.18
CA GLU A 38 -19.46 31.61 -1.17
C GLU A 38 -19.82 32.38 -2.43
N ARG A 39 -20.94 31.99 -3.05
CA ARG A 39 -21.52 32.65 -4.22
C ARG A 39 -22.96 33.01 -3.91
N GLN A 40 -23.22 34.30 -3.87
CA GLN A 40 -24.57 34.81 -3.64
C GLN A 40 -25.36 34.83 -4.95
N TRP A 41 -26.46 34.10 -4.98
CA TRP A 41 -27.48 34.16 -6.03
C TRP A 41 -28.65 35.03 -5.58
N LEU A 42 -29.64 35.25 -6.45
CA LEU A 42 -30.78 36.12 -6.13
C LEU A 42 -31.53 35.66 -4.87
N ASP A 43 -31.75 34.35 -4.74
CA ASP A 43 -32.61 33.76 -3.70
C ASP A 43 -31.87 32.76 -2.78
N HIS A 44 -30.57 32.49 -3.02
CA HIS A 44 -29.82 31.50 -2.27
C HIS A 44 -28.32 31.81 -2.17
N LEU A 45 -27.72 31.46 -1.04
CA LEU A 45 -26.27 31.49 -0.84
C LEU A 45 -25.69 30.10 -1.15
N GLU A 46 -24.95 29.98 -2.25
CA GLU A 46 -24.24 28.75 -2.60
C GLU A 46 -22.87 28.74 -1.91
N THR A 47 -22.56 27.66 -1.19
CA THR A 47 -21.28 27.49 -0.49
C THR A 47 -20.57 26.25 -1.03
N TYR A 48 -19.31 26.40 -1.43
CA TYR A 48 -18.54 25.34 -2.06
C TYR A 48 -17.05 25.48 -1.79
N CYS A 49 -16.33 24.37 -1.96
CA CYS A 49 -14.88 24.34 -1.82
C CYS A 49 -14.23 24.33 -3.21
N VAL A 50 -13.28 25.24 -3.43
CA VAL A 50 -12.48 25.31 -4.66
C VAL A 50 -11.08 24.80 -4.37
N GLU A 51 -10.54 24.03 -5.31
CA GLU A 51 -9.19 23.49 -5.26
C GLU A 51 -8.30 24.19 -6.29
N ASP A 52 -7.05 24.45 -5.92
CA ASP A 52 -6.04 24.96 -6.86
C ASP A 52 -5.60 23.85 -7.83
N VAL A 53 -6.28 23.76 -8.97
CA VAL A 53 -6.05 22.71 -10.00
C VAL A 53 -4.62 22.69 -10.56
N LYS A 54 -3.89 23.81 -10.52
CA LYS A 54 -2.51 23.87 -11.04
C LYS A 54 -1.55 23.14 -10.11
N VAL A 55 -1.71 23.33 -8.80
CA VAL A 55 -0.85 22.70 -7.79
C VAL A 55 -1.37 21.30 -7.45
N LEU A 56 -2.65 21.19 -7.13
CA LEU A 56 -3.26 19.97 -6.62
C LEU A 56 -3.39 18.90 -7.71
N GLY A 57 -3.57 19.29 -8.98
CA GLY A 57 -3.58 18.36 -10.10
C GLY A 57 -2.25 17.61 -10.26
N ILE A 58 -1.11 18.33 -10.20
CA ILE A 58 0.22 17.71 -10.25
C ILE A 58 0.46 16.86 -9.00
N TYR A 59 0.10 17.39 -7.83
CA TYR A 59 0.30 16.72 -6.55
C TYR A 59 -0.52 15.42 -6.42
N TRP A 60 -1.70 15.36 -7.02
CA TRP A 60 -2.55 14.17 -7.05
C TRP A 60 -1.84 12.99 -7.72
N HIS A 61 -1.20 13.21 -8.88
CA HIS A 61 -0.43 12.18 -9.56
C HIS A 61 0.76 11.69 -8.73
N PHE A 62 1.46 12.62 -8.05
CA PHE A 62 2.53 12.27 -7.13
C PHE A 62 2.02 11.40 -5.97
N THR A 63 0.90 11.79 -5.36
CA THR A 63 0.29 11.08 -4.23
C THR A 63 -0.17 9.67 -4.63
N ILE A 64 -0.85 9.53 -5.77
CA ILE A 64 -1.24 8.21 -6.31
C ILE A 64 -0.01 7.34 -6.58
N SER A 65 1.03 7.90 -7.22
CA SER A 65 2.27 7.17 -7.48
C SER A 65 2.90 6.65 -6.19
N MET A 66 2.94 7.48 -5.15
CA MET A 66 3.61 7.12 -3.90
C MET A 66 2.79 6.17 -3.02
N LEU A 67 1.47 6.36 -2.92
CA LEU A 67 0.61 5.60 -2.02
C LEU A 67 0.06 4.31 -2.65
N VAL A 68 -0.11 4.28 -3.97
CA VAL A 68 -0.74 3.15 -4.66
C VAL A 68 0.30 2.37 -5.46
N TRP A 69 0.94 3.01 -6.43
CA TRP A 69 1.79 2.30 -7.39
C TRP A 69 3.07 1.74 -6.77
N ILE A 70 3.75 2.52 -5.92
CA ILE A 70 4.97 2.03 -5.25
C ILE A 70 4.66 0.85 -4.31
N PRO A 71 3.71 0.92 -3.36
CA PRO A 71 3.38 -0.20 -2.50
C PRO A 71 2.88 -1.41 -3.28
N LEU A 72 2.05 -1.21 -4.30
CA LEU A 72 1.58 -2.29 -5.16
C LEU A 72 2.73 -2.96 -5.89
N GLY A 73 3.66 -2.20 -6.48
CA GLY A 73 4.85 -2.72 -7.13
C GLY A 73 5.73 -3.53 -6.18
N VAL A 74 5.96 -3.02 -4.97
CA VAL A 74 6.71 -3.73 -3.92
C VAL A 74 5.99 -5.03 -3.52
N MET A 75 4.67 -5.01 -3.35
CA MET A 75 3.89 -6.21 -3.05
C MET A 75 4.00 -7.24 -4.17
N VAL A 76 3.82 -6.85 -5.43
CA VAL A 76 3.91 -7.75 -6.58
C VAL A 76 5.29 -8.40 -6.65
N LEU A 77 6.37 -7.62 -6.48
CA LEU A 77 7.73 -8.15 -6.51
C LEU A 77 8.01 -9.08 -5.32
N THR A 78 7.68 -8.66 -4.10
CA THR A 78 7.96 -9.46 -2.89
C THR A 78 7.13 -10.74 -2.85
N TYR A 79 5.81 -10.66 -3.05
CA TYR A 79 4.97 -11.85 -3.12
C TYR A 79 5.29 -12.73 -4.32
N GLY A 80 5.64 -12.13 -5.47
CA GLY A 80 6.12 -12.86 -6.64
C GLY A 80 7.39 -13.67 -6.35
N THR A 81 8.40 -13.07 -5.70
CA THR A 81 9.63 -13.76 -5.31
C THR A 81 9.38 -14.87 -4.28
N ILE A 82 8.49 -14.63 -3.30
CA ILE A 82 8.08 -15.64 -2.32
C ILE A 82 7.43 -16.83 -3.03
N MET A 83 6.50 -16.56 -3.96
CA MET A 83 5.81 -17.58 -4.73
C MET A 83 6.80 -18.40 -5.57
N TRP A 84 7.69 -17.73 -6.29
CA TRP A 84 8.74 -18.36 -7.11
C TRP A 84 9.66 -19.25 -6.26
N LYS A 85 10.11 -18.75 -5.10
CA LYS A 85 10.97 -19.50 -4.18
C LYS A 85 10.24 -20.72 -3.60
N LEU A 86 8.96 -20.60 -3.27
CA LEU A 86 8.13 -21.71 -2.80
C LEU A 86 7.96 -22.77 -3.90
N GLU A 87 7.73 -22.37 -5.16
CA GLU A 87 7.63 -23.30 -6.28
C GLU A 87 8.93 -24.03 -6.58
N TRP A 88 10.05 -23.32 -6.57
CA TRP A 88 11.37 -23.92 -6.71
C TRP A 88 11.63 -24.95 -5.60
N SER A 89 11.30 -24.58 -4.36
CA SER A 89 11.46 -25.46 -3.19
C SER A 89 10.53 -26.67 -3.25
N ALA A 90 9.28 -26.49 -3.68
CA ALA A 90 8.31 -27.57 -3.86
C ALA A 90 8.77 -28.57 -4.92
N ARG A 91 9.27 -28.08 -6.07
CA ARG A 91 9.82 -28.93 -7.14
C ARG A 91 11.00 -29.77 -6.65
N LYS A 92 11.93 -29.15 -5.91
CA LYS A 92 13.08 -29.85 -5.32
C LYS A 92 12.67 -30.90 -4.27
N LEU A 93 11.67 -30.62 -3.43
CA LEU A 93 11.15 -31.58 -2.44
C LEU A 93 10.29 -32.67 -3.07
N SER A 94 9.55 -32.37 -4.14
CA SER A 94 8.75 -33.36 -4.89
C SER A 94 9.65 -34.41 -5.53
N ALA A 95 10.81 -34.02 -6.05
CA ALA A 95 11.83 -34.96 -6.52
C ALA A 95 12.37 -35.89 -5.41
N ARG A 96 12.11 -35.56 -4.14
CA ARG A 96 12.49 -36.34 -2.94
C ARG A 96 11.28 -36.95 -2.21
N GLY A 97 10.08 -36.91 -2.80
CA GLY A 97 8.84 -37.49 -2.22
C GLY A 97 8.10 -36.64 -1.17
N GLY A 98 8.56 -35.41 -0.87
CA GLY A 98 8.04 -34.58 0.25
C GLY A 98 7.21 -33.35 -0.14
N GLY A 99 6.78 -33.21 -1.40
CA GLY A 99 6.23 -31.94 -1.94
C GLY A 99 4.87 -31.45 -1.39
N GLN A 100 4.10 -32.32 -0.73
CA GLN A 100 2.68 -32.08 -0.40
C GLN A 100 2.45 -31.00 0.69
N VAL A 101 3.41 -30.80 1.60
CA VAL A 101 3.33 -29.77 2.64
C VAL A 101 3.54 -28.36 2.05
N VAL A 102 4.42 -28.24 1.05
CA VAL A 102 4.76 -26.96 0.40
C VAL A 102 3.62 -26.48 -0.50
N THR A 103 2.94 -27.38 -1.21
CA THR A 103 1.77 -27.03 -2.04
C THR A 103 0.60 -26.54 -1.20
N LYS A 104 0.37 -27.13 -0.02
CA LYS A 104 -0.66 -26.66 0.93
C LYS A 104 -0.33 -25.28 1.52
N ALA A 105 0.94 -25.02 1.83
CA ALA A 105 1.40 -23.70 2.28
C ALA A 105 1.26 -22.64 1.17
N LYS A 106 1.58 -23.00 -0.09
CA LYS A 106 1.39 -22.15 -1.28
C LYS A 106 -0.06 -21.72 -1.46
N GLY A 107 -1.01 -22.67 -1.36
CA GLY A 107 -2.44 -22.38 -1.52
C GLY A 107 -2.98 -21.42 -0.45
N ARG A 108 -2.48 -21.52 0.79
CA ARG A 108 -2.84 -20.58 1.87
C ARG A 108 -2.25 -19.20 1.63
N ALA A 109 -0.97 -19.11 1.24
CA ALA A 109 -0.32 -17.85 0.92
C ALA A 109 -1.03 -17.14 -0.25
N MET A 110 -1.36 -17.86 -1.33
CA MET A 110 -2.11 -17.28 -2.45
C MET A 110 -3.51 -16.81 -2.05
N LYS A 111 -4.24 -17.55 -1.19
CA LYS A 111 -5.53 -17.09 -0.68
C LYS A 111 -5.41 -15.80 0.11
N ILE A 112 -4.42 -15.70 1.00
CA ILE A 112 -4.20 -14.49 1.80
C ILE A 112 -3.79 -13.31 0.90
N THR A 113 -2.84 -13.51 -0.02
CA THR A 113 -2.43 -12.45 -0.96
C THR A 113 -3.59 -12.04 -1.87
N ALA A 114 -4.41 -12.98 -2.36
CA ALA A 114 -5.61 -12.65 -3.14
C ALA A 114 -6.62 -11.84 -2.32
N CYS A 115 -6.89 -12.21 -1.06
CA CYS A 115 -7.75 -11.42 -0.18
C CYS A 115 -7.19 -10.02 0.08
N VAL A 116 -5.87 -9.87 0.28
CA VAL A 116 -5.22 -8.57 0.49
C VAL A 116 -5.29 -7.70 -0.77
N LEU A 117 -5.05 -8.27 -1.94
CA LEU A 117 -5.13 -7.53 -3.22
C LEU A 117 -6.57 -7.16 -3.57
N LEU A 118 -7.55 -8.01 -3.27
CA LEU A 118 -8.98 -7.73 -3.48
C LEU A 118 -9.53 -6.71 -2.48
N ALA A 119 -9.01 -6.65 -1.25
CA ALA A 119 -9.44 -5.68 -0.25
C ALA A 119 -8.76 -4.29 -0.41
N ALA A 120 -7.67 -4.24 -1.18
CA ALA A 120 -6.92 -3.01 -1.46
C ALA A 120 -7.31 -2.35 -2.81
N ALA A 121 -8.20 -2.97 -3.59
CA ALA A 121 -8.77 -2.47 -4.83
C ALA A 121 -10.17 -1.90 -4.59
#